data_AF-A0A8T4UQ58-F1
#
_entry.id   AF-A0A8T4UQ58-F1
#
_cell.length_a   1.000
_cell.length_b   1.000
_cell.length_c   1.000
_cell.angle_alpha   90.00
_cell.angle_beta   90.00
_cell.angle_gamma   90.00
#
_symmetry.space_group_name_H-M   'P 1'
#
loop_
_entity.id
_entity.type
_entity.pdbx_description
1 polymer ?
#
loop_
_entity_poly.entity_id
_entity_poly.type
_entity_poly.pdbx_seq_one_letter_code
_entity_poly.pdbx_strand_id
1 'polypeptide(L)'
;MNKRGAELTLNTIIIAALVLLLLVVLVMIIVGFFGDTVPQFGNFVTCQGRGGQCYQQCQVGEQKLWRFGGCGGEDYLGADYCCIPPENPA
;
A
#
# COMPACT_ATOMS: atom_id res chain seq x y z
N MET A 1 -23.96 35.95 30.54
CA MET A 1 -22.93 35.13 29.83
C MET A 1 -23.64 34.10 28.97
N ASN A 2 -23.59 34.28 27.65
CA ASN A 2 -24.27 33.44 26.65
C ASN A 2 -23.72 32.00 26.67
N LYS A 3 -24.54 31.03 27.10
CA LYS A 3 -24.25 29.58 27.01
C LYS A 3 -24.55 28.99 25.61
N ARG A 4 -24.42 29.77 24.53
CA ARG A 4 -24.73 29.33 23.15
C ARG A 4 -23.50 28.87 22.36
N GLY A 5 -22.29 29.04 22.89
CA GLY A 5 -21.05 28.62 22.21
C GLY A 5 -20.68 27.14 22.39
N ALA A 6 -21.16 26.48 23.46
CA ALA A 6 -20.79 25.11 23.78
C ALA A 6 -21.61 24.05 23.01
N GLU A 7 -22.82 24.39 22.55
CA GLU A 7 -23.64 23.47 21.76
C GLU A 7 -23.12 23.35 20.32
N LEU A 8 -22.54 24.43 19.78
CA LEU A 8 -21.88 24.40 18.47
C LEU A 8 -20.66 23.48 18.50
N THR A 9 -19.83 23.55 19.56
CA THR A 9 -18.60 22.76 19.66
C THR A 9 -18.88 21.27 19.89
N LEU A 10 -19.90 20.91 20.68
CA LEU A 10 -20.25 19.52 20.93
C LEU A 10 -20.75 18.83 19.64
N ASN A 11 -21.65 19.49 18.90
CA ASN A 11 -22.17 18.96 17.63
C ASN A 11 -21.05 18.84 16.58
N THR A 12 -20.13 19.80 16.51
CA THR A 12 -18.98 19.72 15.58
C THR A 12 -18.07 18.53 15.91
N ILE A 13 -17.80 18.23 17.18
CA ILE A 13 -16.98 17.08 17.57
C ILE A 13 -17.66 15.77 17.19
N ILE A 14 -18.97 15.66 17.41
CA ILE A 14 -19.75 14.46 17.06
C ILE A 14 -19.75 14.24 15.55
N ILE A 15 -19.97 15.31 14.76
CA ILE A 15 -19.93 15.23 13.29
C ILE A 15 -18.53 14.85 12.82
N ALA A 16 -17.48 15.44 13.39
CA ALA A 16 -16.11 15.11 13.03
C ALA A 16 -15.80 13.62 13.30
N ALA A 17 -16.22 13.08 14.45
CA ALA A 17 -16.06 11.68 14.78
C ALA A 17 -16.82 10.75 13.82
N LEU A 18 -18.07 11.08 13.47
CA LEU A 18 -18.88 10.32 12.52
C LEU A 18 -18.29 10.32 11.11
N VAL A 19 -17.78 11.47 10.64
CA VAL A 19 -17.12 11.58 9.33
C VAL A 19 -15.84 10.76 9.30
N LEU A 20 -15.06 10.78 10.37
CA LEU A 20 -13.82 10.00 10.47
C LEU A 20 -14.13 8.49 10.43
N LEU A 21 -15.17 8.05 11.12
CA LEU A 21 -15.64 6.66 11.10
C LEU A 21 -16.12 6.25 9.70
N LEU A 22 -16.91 7.10 9.04
CA LEU A 22 -17.35 6.89 7.65
C LEU A 22 -16.17 6.78 6.68
N LEU A 23 -15.15 7.63 6.83
CA LEU A 23 -13.94 7.58 6.01
C LEU A 23 -13.19 6.26 6.18
N VAL A 24 -13.05 5.78 7.42
CA VAL A 24 -12.39 4.49 7.68
C VAL A 24 -13.16 3.33 7.02
N VAL A 25 -14.49 3.33 7.12
CA VAL A 25 -15.33 2.32 6.46
C VAL A 25 -15.21 2.42 4.93
N LEU A 26 -15.23 3.63 4.37
CA LEU A 26 -15.03 3.86 2.93
C LEU A 26 -13.66 3.37 2.47
N VAL A 27 -12.60 3.63 3.22
CA VAL A 27 -11.25 3.13 2.92
C VAL A 27 -11.20 1.62 3.01
N MET A 28 -11.82 0.98 4.01
CA MET A 28 -11.87 -0.49 4.07
C MET A 28 -12.65 -1.09 2.90
N ILE A 29 -13.76 -0.47 2.49
CA ILE A 29 -14.53 -0.92 1.32
C ILE A 29 -13.73 -0.70 0.05
N ILE A 30 -13.10 0.44 -0.14
CA ILE A 30 -12.28 0.73 -1.32
C ILE A 30 -11.06 -0.19 -1.32
N VAL A 31 -10.32 -0.34 -0.24
CA VAL A 31 -9.15 -1.24 -0.19
C VAL A 31 -9.55 -2.70 -0.31
N GLY A 32 -10.66 -3.14 0.29
CA GLY A 32 -11.16 -4.51 0.12
C GLY A 32 -11.67 -4.78 -1.29
N PHE A 33 -12.47 -3.87 -1.85
CA PHE A 33 -13.03 -4.01 -3.19
C PHE A 33 -11.98 -3.83 -4.28
N PHE A 34 -11.13 -2.80 -4.18
CA PHE A 34 -10.02 -2.55 -5.13
C PHE A 34 -8.82 -3.47 -4.90
N GLY A 35 -8.66 -4.01 -3.70
CA GLY A 35 -7.68 -5.07 -3.42
C GLY A 35 -7.98 -6.35 -4.20
N ASP A 36 -9.26 -6.70 -4.33
CA ASP A 36 -9.71 -7.84 -5.13
C ASP A 36 -9.89 -7.52 -6.62
N THR A 37 -10.26 -6.28 -6.99
CA THR A 37 -10.65 -5.96 -8.39
C THR A 37 -9.68 -5.09 -9.18
N VAL A 38 -8.69 -4.45 -8.54
CA VAL A 38 -7.76 -3.52 -9.23
C VAL A 38 -6.30 -3.99 -9.08
N PRO A 39 -5.89 -4.99 -9.87
CA PRO A 39 -4.51 -5.51 -9.89
C PRO A 39 -3.45 -4.46 -10.31
N GLN A 40 -3.88 -3.29 -10.78
CA GLN A 40 -2.98 -2.21 -11.19
C GLN A 40 -2.19 -1.59 -10.03
N PHE A 41 -2.72 -1.55 -8.80
CA PHE A 41 -1.93 -1.18 -7.63
C PHE A 41 -1.08 -2.34 -7.11
N GLY A 42 -1.55 -3.58 -7.29
CA GLY A 42 -0.75 -4.78 -7.04
C GLY A 42 0.56 -4.76 -7.83
N ASN A 43 0.53 -4.32 -9.09
CA ASN A 43 1.74 -4.22 -9.92
C ASN A 43 2.80 -3.26 -9.35
N PHE A 44 2.45 -2.11 -8.78
CA PHE A 44 3.45 -1.22 -8.16
C PHE A 44 4.04 -1.78 -6.86
N VAL A 45 3.28 -2.65 -6.19
CA VAL A 45 3.67 -3.30 -4.94
C VAL A 45 4.47 -4.57 -5.23
N THR A 46 4.21 -5.28 -6.34
CA THR A 46 4.93 -6.50 -6.72
C THR A 46 6.30 -6.19 -7.31
N CYS A 47 7.23 -7.13 -7.15
CA CYS A 47 8.57 -7.01 -7.73
C CYS A 47 8.50 -6.87 -9.25
N GLN A 48 7.58 -7.62 -9.88
CA GLN A 48 7.40 -7.67 -11.33
C GLN A 48 6.87 -6.36 -11.91
N GLY A 49 5.94 -5.66 -11.25
CA GLY A 49 5.46 -4.40 -11.80
C GLY A 49 6.40 -3.21 -11.55
N ARG A 50 7.49 -3.40 -10.80
CA ARG A 50 8.66 -2.51 -10.81
C ARG A 50 9.71 -2.86 -11.89
N GLY A 51 9.41 -3.84 -12.75
CA GLY A 51 10.34 -4.34 -13.76
C GLY A 51 11.42 -5.27 -13.20
N GLY A 52 11.28 -5.73 -11.96
CA GLY A 52 12.21 -6.67 -11.32
C GLY A 52 11.73 -8.12 -11.34
N GLN A 53 12.57 -9.03 -10.87
CA GLN A 53 12.26 -10.44 -10.70
C GLN A 53 12.77 -10.97 -9.34
N CYS A 54 12.08 -11.97 -8.79
CA CYS A 54 12.49 -12.60 -7.54
C CYS A 54 13.62 -13.61 -7.78
N TYR A 55 14.74 -13.44 -7.08
CA TYR A 55 15.88 -14.36 -7.10
C TYR A 55 16.46 -14.62 -5.70
N GLN A 56 17.25 -15.68 -5.57
CA GLN A 56 18.07 -15.94 -4.37
C GLN A 56 19.17 -14.91 -4.17
N GLN A 57 19.77 -14.48 -5.28
CA GLN A 57 20.86 -13.51 -5.30
C GLN A 57 20.70 -12.66 -6.56
N CYS A 58 20.81 -11.35 -6.42
CA CYS A 58 20.80 -10.42 -7.55
C CYS A 58 22.18 -10.34 -8.20
N GLN A 59 22.20 -10.01 -9.48
CA GLN A 59 23.45 -9.78 -10.21
C GLN A 59 24.11 -8.46 -9.76
N VAL A 60 25.43 -8.37 -9.97
CA VAL A 60 26.20 -7.17 -9.62
C VAL A 60 25.74 -6.02 -10.51
N GLY A 61 25.18 -4.97 -9.91
CA GLY A 61 24.64 -3.80 -10.62
C GLY A 61 23.12 -3.67 -10.56
N GLU A 62 22.40 -4.70 -10.09
CA GLU A 62 20.96 -4.64 -9.88
C GLU A 62 20.61 -4.05 -8.50
N GLN A 63 19.45 -3.41 -8.38
CA GLN A 63 18.92 -3.04 -7.07
C GLN A 63 18.39 -4.29 -6.36
N LYS A 64 18.92 -4.57 -5.17
CA LYS A 64 18.48 -5.68 -4.32
C LYS A 64 17.52 -5.20 -3.24
N LEU A 65 16.31 -5.77 -3.21
CA LEU A 65 15.30 -5.49 -2.20
C LEU A 65 14.90 -6.80 -1.52
N TRP A 66 15.14 -6.91 -0.22
CA TRP A 66 14.84 -8.14 0.52
C TRP A 66 13.33 -8.27 0.81
N ARG A 67 12.77 -9.44 0.49
CA ARG A 67 11.37 -9.84 0.64
C ARG A 67 10.37 -8.79 0.17
N PHE A 68 10.72 -8.10 -0.91
CA PHE A 68 9.90 -7.03 -1.45
C PHE A 68 9.00 -7.56 -2.58
N GLY A 69 7.76 -7.08 -2.61
CA GLY A 69 6.83 -7.32 -3.71
C GLY A 69 6.49 -8.79 -4.00
N GLY A 70 6.35 -9.58 -2.94
CA GLY A 70 5.93 -10.99 -2.99
C GLY A 70 7.08 -11.99 -2.92
N CYS A 71 8.33 -11.56 -3.09
CA CYS A 71 9.49 -12.44 -3.00
C CYS A 71 9.66 -13.00 -1.57
N GLY A 72 10.02 -14.29 -1.45
CA GLY A 72 10.16 -14.99 -0.17
C GLY A 72 8.85 -15.46 0.49
N GLY A 73 7.72 -15.32 -0.21
CA GLY A 73 6.43 -15.93 0.14
C GLY A 73 6.26 -17.36 -0.39
N GLU A 74 5.09 -17.95 -0.19
CA GLU A 74 4.76 -19.33 -0.61
C GLU A 74 4.94 -19.54 -2.13
N ASP A 75 4.72 -18.50 -2.93
CA ASP A 75 4.85 -18.52 -4.39
C ASP A 75 6.32 -18.43 -4.87
N TYR A 76 7.26 -18.06 -4.00
CA TYR A 76 8.67 -17.79 -4.34
C TYR A 76 9.62 -18.44 -3.34
N LEU A 77 9.42 -19.73 -3.07
CA LEU A 77 10.26 -20.53 -2.17
C LEU A 77 11.73 -20.49 -2.58
N GLY A 78 12.54 -19.86 -1.73
CA GLY A 78 13.96 -19.67 -1.94
C GLY A 78 14.32 -18.35 -2.62
N ALA A 79 13.43 -17.71 -3.38
CA ALA A 79 13.72 -16.44 -4.03
C ALA A 79 13.35 -15.26 -3.11
N ASP A 80 14.22 -14.95 -2.14
CA ASP A 80 13.98 -13.92 -1.12
C ASP A 80 14.23 -12.48 -1.57
N TYR A 81 14.92 -12.23 -2.68
CA TYR A 81 15.26 -10.88 -3.12
C TYR A 81 14.52 -10.49 -4.39
N CYS A 82 13.94 -9.30 -4.40
CA CYS A 82 13.52 -8.62 -5.62
C CYS A 82 14.73 -7.93 -6.23
N CYS A 83 15.10 -8.34 -7.44
CA CYS A 83 16.21 -7.80 -8.21
C CYS A 83 15.65 -6.95 -9.34
N ILE A 84 15.91 -5.64 -9.29
CA ILE A 84 15.48 -4.70 -10.32
C ILE A 84 16.70 -4.37 -11.18
N PRO A 85 16.66 -4.62 -12.49
CA PRO A 85 17.76 -4.26 -13.38
C PRO A 85 17.99 -2.75 -13.32
N PRO A 86 19.25 -2.28 -13.41
CA PRO A 86 19.51 -0.86 -13.50
C PRO A 86 18.75 -0.33 -14.72
N GLU A 87 17.92 0.67 -14.50
CA GLU A 87 17.28 1.46 -15.54
C GLU A 87 18.38 1.95 -16.48
N ASN A 88 18.54 1.27 -17.62
CA ASN A 88 19.45 1.73 -18.65
C ASN A 88 18.75 2.94 -19.29
N PRO A 89 19.27 4.17 -19.13
CA PRO A 89 18.70 5.33 -19.81
C PRO A 89 19.02 5.17 -21.30
N ALA A 90 18.06 4.66 -22.07
CA ALA A 90 18.08 4.79 -23.52
C ALA A 90 17.63 6.21 -23.91
#